data_AF-A0A396NVL8-F1
#
_entry.id   AF-A0A396NVL8-F1
#
_cell.length_a   1.000
_cell.length_b   1.000
_cell.length_c   1.000
_cell.angle_alpha   90.00
_cell.angle_beta   90.00
_cell.angle_gamma   90.00
#
_symmetry.space_group_name_H-M   'P 1'
#
loop_
_entity.id
_entity.type
_entity.pdbx_description
1 polymer ?
#
loop_
_entity_poly.entity_id
_entity_poly.type
_entity_poly.pdbx_seq_one_letter_code
_entity_poly.pdbx_strand_id
1 'polypeptide(L)'
;MKSYFCYGKIRLNEINRFFEKNQGGDTMKKKRMVTALLTTAMVFGAVPTAFAADNITVTVDGQKVSFGDQQPVNINGRVMVPVRAVAEKMGWDVEWFTYYGNTVVDGQFQQEHDIVLKNIVKKSDTYWAGYQTNINIEHQTRSSRIDGKTPYQTKEAPVTVPIATINGRTLLGIRDIAECTYSDIKWDSASQTVQITTKPVEQFPKYSDVLEYANIREGDTKRLQTESEEVNLKDKEKQQETTQMDESNYADEVIRLVNEEREKVSVSSLALDSTLAKAAQIRAKEITQAWGHTRPNGKDFRTVVYEVDNSYETKSISENISSWYSPETAVNGWMNSTKGHKENMLNTKWKYAGVGHEGSHWVIMFSD
;
A
#
# COMPACT_ATOMS: atom_id res chain seq x y z
N MET A 1 15.47 -6.61 -44.75
CA MET A 1 15.11 -5.20 -44.49
C MET A 1 13.65 -5.00 -44.83
N LYS A 2 12.88 -4.44 -43.89
CA LYS A 2 11.48 -3.95 -43.96
C LYS A 2 10.45 -4.83 -44.68
N SER A 3 9.47 -5.31 -43.92
CA SER A 3 8.12 -5.47 -44.45
C SER A 3 7.09 -5.04 -43.40
N TYR A 4 6.17 -4.18 -43.84
CA TYR A 4 4.98 -3.73 -43.14
C TYR A 4 3.97 -4.88 -43.06
N PHE A 5 3.25 -5.02 -41.95
CA PHE A 5 2.02 -5.82 -41.92
C PHE A 5 0.85 -5.05 -41.33
N CYS A 6 -0.25 -5.14 -42.07
CA CYS A 6 -1.54 -4.49 -41.93
C CYS A 6 -2.25 -4.80 -40.61
N TYR A 7 -3.02 -3.80 -40.16
CA TYR A 7 -4.10 -3.90 -39.19
C TYR A 7 -5.25 -4.77 -39.71
N GLY A 8 -5.69 -5.72 -38.89
CA GLY A 8 -6.96 -6.44 -39.07
C GLY A 8 -7.72 -6.49 -37.75
N LYS A 9 -8.84 -5.76 -37.67
CA LYS A 9 -9.86 -5.86 -36.60
C LYS A 9 -10.45 -7.27 -36.59
N ILE A 10 -10.47 -7.95 -35.45
CA ILE A 10 -11.42 -9.04 -35.17
C ILE A 10 -12.09 -8.76 -33.81
N ARG A 11 -13.41 -8.87 -33.82
CA ARG A 11 -14.36 -8.48 -32.78
C ARG A 11 -14.41 -9.53 -31.67
N LEU A 12 -14.63 -9.06 -30.43
CA LEU A 12 -15.13 -9.86 -29.32
C LEU A 12 -16.41 -10.60 -29.73
N ASN A 13 -16.40 -11.93 -29.60
CA ASN A 13 -17.52 -12.81 -29.22
C ASN A 13 -17.29 -14.20 -29.81
N GLU A 14 -16.55 -15.08 -29.12
CA GLU A 14 -16.62 -16.55 -29.30
C GLU A 14 -15.67 -17.31 -28.35
N ILE A 15 -15.83 -17.15 -27.02
CA ILE A 15 -15.26 -18.11 -26.04
C ILE A 15 -16.30 -18.31 -24.93
N ASN A 16 -17.39 -19.00 -25.27
CA ASN A 16 -18.26 -19.67 -24.30
C ASN A 16 -19.02 -20.78 -25.04
N ARG A 17 -18.31 -21.87 -25.34
CA ARG A 17 -18.91 -23.14 -25.75
C ARG A 17 -17.89 -24.28 -25.60
N PHE A 18 -17.61 -24.69 -24.37
CA PHE A 18 -16.85 -25.94 -24.15
C PHE A 18 -17.23 -26.77 -22.92
N PHE A 19 -18.38 -26.55 -22.27
CA PHE A 19 -18.86 -27.49 -21.25
C PHE A 19 -20.37 -27.69 -21.33
N GLU A 20 -20.80 -28.41 -22.37
CA GLU A 20 -22.10 -29.11 -22.38
C GLU A 20 -22.14 -30.13 -23.52
N LYS A 21 -21.47 -31.27 -23.31
CA LYS A 21 -21.79 -32.52 -24.02
C LYS A 21 -21.18 -33.68 -23.25
N ASN A 22 -22.00 -34.33 -22.42
CA ASN A 22 -22.10 -35.79 -22.32
C ASN A 22 -23.11 -36.15 -21.23
N GLN A 23 -24.37 -36.33 -21.66
CA GLN A 23 -25.34 -37.15 -20.96
C GLN A 23 -25.72 -38.35 -21.84
N GLY A 24 -25.99 -39.48 -21.17
CA GLY A 24 -26.64 -40.67 -21.70
C GLY A 24 -25.65 -41.78 -22.04
N GLY A 25 -25.69 -42.98 -21.48
CA GLY A 25 -26.68 -43.65 -20.66
C GLY A 25 -26.61 -45.13 -21.03
N ASP A 26 -26.44 -46.04 -20.07
CA ASP A 26 -26.85 -47.43 -20.27
C ASP A 26 -27.21 -48.10 -18.95
N THR A 27 -28.32 -48.82 -18.98
CA THR A 27 -29.01 -49.46 -17.86
C THR A 27 -28.90 -50.98 -18.00
N MET A 28 -28.34 -51.69 -17.02
CA MET A 28 -28.63 -53.12 -16.84
C MET A 28 -28.69 -53.59 -15.37
N LYS A 29 -29.94 -53.88 -14.97
CA LYS A 29 -30.45 -55.06 -14.23
C LYS A 29 -29.73 -55.61 -12.98
N LYS A 30 -30.36 -55.31 -11.83
CA LYS A 30 -30.62 -56.12 -10.61
C LYS A 30 -29.94 -57.50 -10.49
N LYS A 31 -29.20 -57.70 -9.38
CA LYS A 31 -29.35 -58.88 -8.50
C LYS A 31 -29.26 -58.46 -7.02
N ARG A 32 -30.26 -58.89 -6.25
CA ARG A 32 -30.36 -58.78 -4.79
C ARG A 32 -29.51 -59.90 -4.17
N MET A 33 -28.62 -59.58 -3.25
CA MET A 33 -28.22 -60.48 -2.17
C MET A 33 -28.12 -59.68 -0.89
N VAL A 34 -29.02 -60.00 0.04
CA VAL A 34 -29.00 -59.57 1.43
C VAL A 34 -28.14 -60.59 2.17
N THR A 35 -27.05 -60.13 2.78
CA THR A 35 -26.42 -60.84 3.90
C THR A 35 -26.04 -59.80 4.93
N ALA A 36 -26.80 -59.78 6.03
CA ALA A 36 -26.47 -59.03 7.23
C ALA A 36 -25.45 -59.84 8.04
N LEU A 37 -24.36 -59.20 8.45
CA LEU A 37 -23.48 -59.67 9.52
C LEU A 37 -22.96 -58.46 10.30
N LEU A 38 -23.20 -58.50 11.61
CA LEU A 38 -22.92 -57.49 12.61
C LEU A 38 -21.42 -57.22 12.84
N THR A 39 -21.13 -56.06 13.45
CA THR A 39 -19.88 -55.62 14.13
C THR A 39 -18.73 -55.29 13.18
N THR A 40 -18.22 -54.06 13.09
CA THR A 40 -17.64 -53.24 14.16
C THR A 40 -17.55 -51.80 13.63
N ALA A 41 -17.92 -50.79 14.40
CA ALA A 41 -17.60 -49.40 14.07
C ALA A 41 -16.08 -49.21 14.22
N MET A 42 -15.32 -49.38 13.13
CA MET A 42 -13.98 -48.81 13.04
C MET A 42 -14.16 -47.30 12.89
N VAL A 43 -14.03 -46.61 14.02
CA VAL A 43 -13.65 -45.21 14.05
C VAL A 43 -12.32 -45.14 13.30
N PHE A 44 -12.36 -44.73 12.02
CA PHE A 44 -11.19 -44.14 11.38
C PHE A 44 -10.95 -42.83 12.11
N GLY A 45 -10.26 -42.92 13.25
CA GLY A 45 -9.53 -41.79 13.79
C GLY A 45 -8.55 -41.43 12.70
N ALA A 46 -8.78 -40.29 12.06
CA ALA A 46 -7.76 -39.65 11.24
C ALA A 46 -6.54 -39.53 12.16
N VAL A 47 -5.55 -40.41 11.96
CA VAL A 47 -4.25 -40.24 12.59
C VAL A 47 -3.78 -38.88 12.08
N PRO A 48 -3.56 -37.88 12.95
CA PRO A 48 -2.90 -36.68 12.49
C PRO A 48 -1.56 -37.16 11.95
N THR A 49 -1.36 -37.04 10.64
CA THR A 49 -0.04 -37.18 10.04
C THR A 49 0.81 -36.10 10.70
N ALA A 50 1.57 -36.49 11.72
CA ALA A 50 2.62 -35.66 12.28
C ALA A 50 3.64 -35.47 11.15
N PHE A 51 3.64 -34.29 10.54
CA PHE A 51 4.74 -33.89 9.68
C PHE A 51 5.99 -33.87 10.57
N ALA A 52 6.98 -34.71 10.25
CA ALA A 52 8.29 -34.56 10.85
C ALA A 52 8.77 -33.14 10.52
N ALA A 53 9.04 -32.33 11.54
CA ALA A 53 9.70 -31.05 11.33
C ALA A 53 11.08 -31.37 10.76
N ASP A 54 11.31 -31.11 9.46
CA ASP A 54 12.66 -31.08 8.93
C ASP A 54 13.41 -30.05 9.80
N ASN A 55 14.47 -30.50 10.50
CA ASN A 55 15.26 -29.66 11.39
C ASN A 55 16.15 -28.72 10.56
N ILE A 56 15.53 -27.88 9.74
CA ILE A 56 16.21 -26.96 8.83
C ILE A 56 16.80 -25.84 9.67
N THR A 57 18.11 -25.67 9.56
CA THR A 57 18.82 -24.54 10.14
C THR A 57 19.03 -23.47 9.06
N VAL A 58 18.83 -22.20 9.43
CA VAL A 58 19.16 -21.06 8.55
C VAL A 58 20.19 -20.21 9.26
N THR A 59 21.26 -19.85 8.55
CA THR A 59 22.27 -18.89 9.01
C THR A 59 22.37 -17.72 8.05
N VAL A 60 22.64 -16.53 8.60
CA VAL A 60 22.97 -15.31 7.87
C VAL A 60 24.32 -14.86 8.38
N ASP A 61 25.31 -14.77 7.49
CA ASP A 61 26.70 -14.39 7.80
C ASP A 61 27.30 -15.22 8.96
N GLY A 62 27.02 -16.53 8.93
CA GLY A 62 27.45 -17.49 9.95
C GLY A 62 26.62 -17.49 11.24
N GLN A 63 25.72 -16.53 11.43
CA GLN A 63 24.86 -16.46 12.62
C GLN A 63 23.53 -17.16 12.38
N LYS A 64 23.11 -18.02 13.32
CA LYS A 64 21.82 -18.70 13.25
C LYS A 64 20.65 -17.70 13.33
N VAL A 65 19.66 -17.87 12.46
CA VAL A 65 18.38 -17.15 12.52
C VAL A 65 17.50 -17.79 13.60
N SER A 66 16.90 -16.97 14.44
CA SER A 66 15.90 -17.43 15.41
C SER A 66 14.51 -17.34 14.80
N PHE A 67 13.78 -18.43 14.82
CA PHE A 67 12.39 -18.50 14.39
C PHE A 67 11.53 -18.72 15.63
N GLY A 68 10.49 -17.90 15.81
CA GLY A 68 9.59 -17.98 16.95
C GLY A 68 8.62 -19.16 16.85
N ASP A 69 7.33 -18.83 16.73
CA ASP A 69 6.22 -19.78 16.64
C ASP A 69 6.18 -20.59 15.33
N GLN A 70 6.81 -20.10 14.26
CA GLN A 70 6.86 -20.79 12.98
C GLN A 70 8.30 -21.08 12.55
N GLN A 71 8.69 -22.35 12.56
CA GLN A 71 9.98 -22.80 12.06
C GLN A 71 10.01 -22.87 10.51
N PRO A 72 11.19 -22.90 9.88
CA PRO A 72 11.33 -23.21 8.47
C PRO A 72 10.67 -24.56 8.14
N VAL A 73 10.09 -24.66 6.95
CA VAL A 73 9.45 -25.88 6.47
C VAL A 73 9.90 -26.22 5.07
N ASN A 74 9.92 -27.50 4.76
CA ASN A 74 10.16 -27.98 3.41
C ASN A 74 8.81 -28.23 2.72
N ILE A 75 8.50 -27.48 1.67
CA ILE A 75 7.32 -27.69 0.85
C ILE A 75 7.79 -28.12 -0.54
N ASN A 76 7.58 -29.39 -0.88
CA ASN A 76 7.92 -29.95 -2.20
C ASN A 76 9.41 -29.79 -2.58
N GLY A 77 10.33 -29.99 -1.62
CA GLY A 77 11.77 -29.84 -1.88
C GLY A 77 12.22 -28.38 -1.96
N ARG A 78 11.48 -27.48 -1.29
CA ARG A 78 11.79 -26.05 -1.21
C ARG A 78 11.71 -25.61 0.23
N VAL A 79 12.79 -24.99 0.70
CA VAL A 79 12.84 -24.41 2.04
C VAL A 79 12.07 -23.09 2.04
N MET A 80 11.01 -23.07 2.83
CA MET A 80 10.14 -21.92 3.06
C MET A 80 10.39 -21.40 4.47
N VAL A 81 10.55 -20.10 4.62
CA VAL A 81 10.88 -19.46 5.90
C VAL A 81 9.97 -18.28 6.19
N PRO A 82 9.70 -17.94 7.46
CA PRO A 82 9.10 -16.66 7.81
C PRO A 82 9.93 -15.50 7.25
N VAL A 83 9.35 -14.73 6.31
CA VAL A 83 10.08 -13.70 5.55
C VAL A 83 10.78 -12.71 6.48
N ARG A 84 10.03 -12.20 7.47
CA ARG A 84 10.51 -11.17 8.39
C ARG A 84 11.75 -11.60 9.16
N ALA A 85 11.73 -12.82 9.72
CA ALA A 85 12.83 -13.32 10.55
C ALA A 85 14.16 -13.40 9.79
N VAL A 86 14.11 -13.75 8.50
CA VAL A 86 15.32 -13.81 7.67
C VAL A 86 15.71 -12.42 7.16
N ALA A 87 14.77 -11.64 6.63
CA ALA A 87 15.05 -10.32 6.07
C ALA A 87 15.62 -9.35 7.13
N GLU A 88 15.04 -9.29 8.33
CA GLU A 88 15.55 -8.46 9.42
C GLU A 88 16.94 -8.92 9.88
N LYS A 89 17.19 -10.24 9.91
CA LYS A 89 18.53 -10.77 10.24
C LYS A 89 19.57 -10.38 9.19
N MET A 90 19.15 -10.16 7.95
CA MET A 90 19.98 -9.65 6.85
C MET A 90 20.10 -8.12 6.85
N GLY A 91 19.49 -7.42 7.82
CA GLY A 91 19.53 -5.96 7.93
C GLY A 91 18.55 -5.22 7.02
N TRP A 92 17.50 -5.89 6.55
CA TRP A 92 16.43 -5.26 5.77
C TRP A 92 15.23 -4.94 6.67
N ASP A 93 14.70 -3.73 6.51
CA ASP A 93 13.43 -3.34 7.14
C ASP A 93 12.28 -4.08 6.45
N VAL A 94 11.28 -4.49 7.22
CA VAL A 94 10.14 -5.28 6.73
C VAL A 94 8.83 -4.60 7.06
N GLU A 95 8.17 -4.11 6.04
CA GLU A 95 6.87 -3.45 6.16
C GLU A 95 5.76 -4.31 5.54
N TRP A 96 4.56 -4.15 6.08
CA TRP A 96 3.35 -4.78 5.56
C TRP A 96 2.41 -3.68 5.05
N PHE A 97 1.95 -3.84 3.82
CA PHE A 97 0.98 -2.93 3.23
C PHE A 97 -0.28 -3.71 2.85
N THR A 98 -1.43 -3.15 3.23
CA THR A 98 -2.74 -3.57 2.72
C THR A 98 -3.27 -2.45 1.84
N TYR A 99 -3.68 -2.77 0.63
CA TYR A 99 -4.25 -1.82 -0.31
C TYR A 99 -5.34 -2.48 -1.14
N TYR A 100 -6.14 -1.68 -1.86
CA TYR A 100 -7.10 -2.21 -2.83
C TYR A 100 -6.43 -2.33 -4.18
N GLY A 101 -6.36 -3.57 -4.67
CA GLY A 101 -5.80 -3.90 -5.96
C GLY A 101 -6.74 -3.61 -7.12
N ASN A 102 -6.32 -4.01 -8.33
CA ASN A 102 -7.12 -3.83 -9.54
C ASN A 102 -8.09 -5.01 -9.80
N THR A 103 -7.98 -6.09 -9.02
CA THR A 103 -8.85 -7.26 -9.13
C THR A 103 -10.24 -6.92 -8.61
N VAL A 104 -11.28 -7.23 -9.38
CA VAL A 104 -12.69 -7.00 -9.00
C VAL A 104 -13.43 -8.34 -8.91
N VAL A 105 -14.05 -8.61 -7.76
CA VAL A 105 -14.94 -9.76 -7.54
C VAL A 105 -16.27 -9.21 -7.02
N ASP A 106 -17.37 -9.60 -7.66
CA ASP A 106 -18.73 -9.13 -7.34
C ASP A 106 -18.88 -7.60 -7.25
N GLY A 107 -18.15 -6.89 -8.11
CA GLY A 107 -18.17 -5.42 -8.17
C GLY A 107 -17.39 -4.71 -7.05
N GLN A 108 -16.62 -5.45 -6.24
CA GLN A 108 -15.75 -4.90 -5.19
C GLN A 108 -14.28 -5.12 -5.56
N PHE A 109 -13.45 -4.08 -5.36
CA PHE A 109 -12.00 -4.24 -5.46
C PHE A 109 -11.50 -5.13 -4.33
N GLN A 110 -10.60 -6.04 -4.68
CA GLN A 110 -10.03 -6.97 -3.71
C GLN A 110 -8.88 -6.31 -2.96
N GLN A 111 -8.76 -6.62 -1.67
CA GLN A 111 -7.59 -6.24 -0.90
C GLN A 111 -6.42 -7.12 -1.33
N GLU A 112 -5.28 -6.47 -1.52
CA GLU A 112 -3.99 -7.08 -1.80
C GLU A 112 -3.00 -6.68 -0.71
N HIS A 113 -1.98 -7.52 -0.56
CA HIS A 113 -1.00 -7.43 0.49
C HIS A 113 0.42 -7.52 -0.07
N ASP A 114 1.19 -6.48 0.23
CA ASP A 114 2.61 -6.43 -0.08
C ASP A 114 3.43 -6.59 1.20
N ILE A 115 4.40 -7.50 1.16
CA ILE A 115 5.57 -7.42 2.04
C ILE A 115 6.61 -6.56 1.33
N VAL A 116 7.00 -5.48 1.96
CA VAL A 116 7.99 -4.55 1.43
C VAL A 116 9.27 -4.66 2.24
N LEU A 117 10.33 -5.13 1.58
CA LEU A 117 11.67 -5.20 2.14
C LEU A 117 12.42 -3.94 1.75
N LYS A 118 12.97 -3.19 2.70
CA LYS A 118 13.76 -1.98 2.41
C LYS A 118 15.18 -2.09 2.94
N ASN A 119 16.14 -1.62 2.14
CA ASN A 119 17.50 -1.37 2.55
C ASN A 119 17.79 0.11 2.32
N ILE A 120 17.75 0.88 3.41
CA ILE A 120 17.86 2.34 3.37
C ILE A 120 19.35 2.70 3.40
N VAL A 121 19.84 3.29 2.31
CA VAL A 121 21.21 3.83 2.24
C VAL A 121 21.27 5.17 2.98
N LYS A 122 20.28 6.03 2.77
CA LYS A 122 20.16 7.31 3.47
C LYS A 122 18.69 7.71 3.60
N LYS A 123 18.37 8.42 4.67
CA LYS A 123 17.05 9.04 4.86
C LYS A 123 17.15 10.33 5.65
N SER A 124 16.16 11.20 5.45
CA SER A 124 15.76 12.29 6.35
C SER A 124 14.28 12.13 6.66
N ASP A 125 13.68 13.13 7.29
CA ASP A 125 12.23 13.18 7.53
C ASP A 125 11.42 13.32 6.22
N THR A 126 12.04 13.82 5.15
CA THR A 126 11.35 14.18 3.88
C THR A 126 11.71 13.28 2.71
N TYR A 127 12.76 12.46 2.82
CA TYR A 127 13.13 11.52 1.76
C TYR A 127 13.85 10.29 2.31
N TRP A 128 13.87 9.24 1.50
CA TRP A 128 14.83 8.14 1.65
C TRP A 128 15.39 7.76 0.28
N ALA A 129 16.57 7.17 0.28
CA ALA A 129 17.29 6.67 -0.87
C ALA A 129 17.77 5.26 -0.54
N GLY A 130 17.57 4.31 -1.45
CA GLY A 130 17.91 2.93 -1.19
C GLY A 130 17.24 1.93 -2.11
N TYR A 131 17.09 0.72 -1.58
CA TYR A 131 16.56 -0.43 -2.29
C TYR A 131 15.27 -0.88 -1.65
N GLN A 132 14.36 -1.35 -2.48
CA GLN A 132 13.09 -1.87 -2.07
C GLN A 132 12.76 -3.11 -2.89
N THR A 133 12.18 -4.12 -2.25
CA THR A 133 11.52 -5.23 -2.92
C THR A 133 10.08 -5.29 -2.45
N ASN A 134 9.15 -5.37 -3.40
CA ASN A 134 7.75 -5.66 -3.16
C ASN A 134 7.48 -7.13 -3.43
N ILE A 135 6.84 -7.81 -2.49
CA ILE A 135 6.37 -9.18 -2.62
C ILE A 135 4.85 -9.15 -2.46
N ASN A 136 4.14 -9.34 -3.56
CA ASN A 136 2.68 -9.37 -3.57
C ASN A 136 2.20 -10.80 -3.30
N ILE A 137 1.40 -10.96 -2.25
CA ILE A 137 0.98 -12.28 -1.76
C ILE A 137 -0.11 -12.88 -2.65
N GLU A 138 -1.10 -12.09 -3.07
CA GLU A 138 -2.23 -12.55 -3.87
C GLU A 138 -1.79 -12.92 -5.29
N HIS A 139 -0.92 -12.12 -5.89
CA HIS A 139 -0.39 -12.32 -7.24
C HIS A 139 0.79 -13.28 -7.29
N GLN A 140 1.38 -13.61 -6.14
CA GLN A 140 2.55 -14.50 -6.07
C GLN A 140 3.71 -13.95 -6.90
N THR A 141 3.92 -12.63 -6.82
CA THR A 141 4.95 -11.92 -7.58
C THR A 141 5.91 -11.18 -6.67
N ARG A 142 7.08 -10.87 -7.23
CA ARG A 142 8.06 -9.97 -6.66
C ARG A 142 8.47 -8.92 -7.69
N SER A 143 8.79 -7.73 -7.23
CA SER A 143 9.51 -6.72 -8.00
C SER A 143 10.51 -6.00 -7.12
N SER A 144 11.54 -5.42 -7.74
CA SER A 144 12.53 -4.60 -7.05
C SER A 144 12.47 -3.17 -7.57
N ARG A 145 12.62 -2.23 -6.66
CA ARG A 145 12.68 -0.80 -6.90
C ARG A 145 13.98 -0.25 -6.30
N ILE A 146 14.64 0.61 -7.05
CA ILE A 146 15.80 1.37 -6.61
C ILE A 146 15.36 2.82 -6.57
N ASP A 147 15.35 3.39 -5.36
CA ASP A 147 15.07 4.81 -5.12
C ASP A 147 16.40 5.57 -5.17
N GLY A 148 16.69 6.11 -6.34
CA GLY A 148 17.91 6.81 -6.71
C GLY A 148 17.61 7.89 -7.75
N LYS A 149 18.66 8.58 -8.22
CA LYS A 149 18.49 9.79 -9.06
C LYS A 149 17.76 9.45 -10.35
N THR A 150 17.96 8.24 -10.85
CA THR A 150 17.16 7.65 -11.92
C THR A 150 16.38 6.46 -11.37
N PRO A 151 15.15 6.67 -10.87
CA PRO A 151 14.34 5.61 -10.29
C PRO A 151 14.23 4.43 -11.24
N TYR A 152 14.41 3.23 -10.70
CA TYR A 152 14.36 2.01 -11.48
C TYR A 152 13.45 1.01 -10.80
N GLN A 153 12.55 0.41 -11.57
CA GLN A 153 11.69 -0.65 -11.11
C GLN A 153 11.74 -1.81 -12.10
N THR A 154 11.95 -3.02 -11.59
CA THR A 154 11.85 -4.23 -12.41
C THR A 154 10.39 -4.50 -12.74
N LYS A 155 10.13 -5.15 -13.87
CA LYS A 155 8.83 -5.77 -14.09
C LYS A 155 8.58 -6.80 -12.99
N GLU A 156 7.32 -6.95 -12.58
CA GLU A 156 6.91 -8.05 -11.71
C GLU A 156 7.28 -9.40 -12.32
N ALA A 157 7.84 -10.27 -11.48
CA ALA A 157 8.21 -11.64 -11.80
C ALA A 157 7.57 -12.58 -10.78
N PRO A 158 7.14 -13.78 -11.17
CA PRO A 158 6.57 -14.75 -10.24
C PRO A 158 7.60 -15.17 -9.19
N VAL A 159 7.12 -15.46 -7.97
CA VAL A 159 7.93 -16.17 -6.97
C VAL A 159 8.28 -17.58 -7.45
N THR A 160 9.46 -18.09 -7.09
CA THR A 160 9.89 -19.41 -7.56
C THR A 160 9.09 -20.54 -6.92
N VAL A 161 8.49 -20.26 -5.76
CA VAL A 161 7.63 -21.16 -5.00
C VAL A 161 6.47 -20.34 -4.43
N PRO A 162 5.22 -20.83 -4.51
CA PRO A 162 4.10 -20.13 -3.94
C PRO A 162 4.32 -19.77 -2.47
N ILE A 163 4.09 -18.51 -2.15
CA ILE A 163 4.01 -17.95 -0.81
C ILE A 163 2.95 -18.71 -0.04
N ALA A 164 3.31 -19.14 1.17
CA ALA A 164 2.41 -19.87 2.06
C ALA A 164 2.16 -19.06 3.34
N THR A 165 0.95 -19.13 3.86
CA THR A 165 0.62 -18.57 5.17
C THR A 165 0.39 -19.72 6.15
N ILE A 166 1.28 -19.85 7.14
CA ILE A 166 1.20 -20.91 8.15
C ILE A 166 1.25 -20.24 9.53
N ASN A 167 0.27 -20.54 10.39
CA ASN A 167 0.16 -19.97 11.74
C ASN A 167 0.21 -18.42 11.76
N GLY A 168 -0.39 -17.77 10.75
CA GLY A 168 -0.36 -16.31 10.62
C GLY A 168 1.00 -15.71 10.23
N ARG A 169 1.98 -16.55 9.85
CA ARG A 169 3.26 -16.11 9.29
C ARG A 169 3.26 -16.31 7.78
N THR A 170 3.72 -15.31 7.06
CA THR A 170 3.98 -15.42 5.62
C THR A 170 5.35 -16.05 5.39
N LEU A 171 5.35 -17.15 4.66
CA LEU A 171 6.54 -17.89 4.29
C LEU A 171 6.84 -17.68 2.81
N LEU A 172 8.09 -17.37 2.51
CA LEU A 172 8.62 -17.26 1.16
C LEU A 172 9.76 -18.25 0.96
N GLY A 173 9.95 -18.67 -0.28
CA GLY A 173 11.10 -19.46 -0.67
C GLY A 173 12.40 -18.73 -0.31
N ILE A 174 13.29 -19.42 0.41
CA ILE A 174 14.53 -18.81 0.91
C ILE A 174 15.42 -18.26 -0.22
N ARG A 175 15.33 -18.86 -1.42
CA ARG A 175 16.03 -18.37 -2.62
C ARG A 175 15.43 -17.06 -3.12
N ASP A 176 14.11 -16.92 -3.12
CA ASP A 176 13.45 -15.67 -3.52
C ASP A 176 13.87 -14.54 -2.57
N ILE A 177 13.94 -14.80 -1.25
CA ILE A 177 14.46 -13.83 -0.28
C ILE A 177 15.88 -13.42 -0.64
N ALA A 178 16.80 -14.39 -0.82
CA ALA A 178 18.20 -14.10 -1.13
C ALA A 178 18.36 -13.27 -2.42
N GLU A 179 17.58 -13.57 -3.47
CA GLU A 179 17.59 -12.80 -4.71
C GLU A 179 17.05 -11.38 -4.51
N CYS A 180 15.93 -11.23 -3.79
CA CYS A 180 15.32 -9.94 -3.46
C CYS A 180 16.22 -9.03 -2.62
N THR A 181 17.18 -9.60 -1.91
CA THR A 181 18.10 -8.89 -1.01
C THR A 181 19.56 -8.93 -1.50
N TYR A 182 19.79 -9.25 -2.77
CA TYR A 182 21.11 -9.30 -3.42
C TYR A 182 22.15 -10.17 -2.69
N SER A 183 21.71 -11.24 -2.04
CA SER A 183 22.55 -12.09 -1.19
C SER A 183 22.84 -13.43 -1.85
N ASP A 184 23.94 -14.05 -1.46
CA ASP A 184 24.29 -15.40 -1.93
C ASP A 184 23.71 -16.45 -0.97
N ILE A 185 23.39 -17.62 -1.52
CA ILE A 185 22.76 -18.71 -0.76
C ILE A 185 23.41 -20.05 -1.11
N LYS A 186 23.67 -20.86 -0.07
CA LYS A 186 24.15 -22.25 -0.18
C LYS A 186 23.28 -23.18 0.65
N TRP A 187 23.04 -24.38 0.13
CA TRP A 187 22.37 -25.46 0.85
C TRP A 187 23.39 -26.55 1.17
N ASP A 188 23.48 -26.92 2.44
CA ASP A 188 24.18 -28.11 2.91
C ASP A 188 23.16 -29.19 3.26
N SER A 189 23.12 -30.23 2.43
CA SER A 189 22.21 -31.36 2.61
C SER A 189 22.57 -32.26 3.79
N ALA A 190 23.84 -32.34 4.19
CA ALA A 190 24.26 -33.22 5.28
C ALA A 190 23.81 -32.66 6.63
N SER A 191 23.87 -31.35 6.80
CA SER A 191 23.46 -30.65 8.02
C SER A 191 22.06 -30.01 7.95
N GLN A 192 21.35 -30.21 6.83
CA GLN A 192 20.08 -29.53 6.53
C GLN A 192 20.13 -28.01 6.77
N THR A 193 21.25 -27.38 6.40
CA THR A 193 21.50 -25.96 6.70
C THR A 193 21.48 -25.12 5.44
N VAL A 194 20.66 -24.06 5.46
CA VAL A 194 20.77 -22.94 4.53
C VAL A 194 21.76 -21.92 5.08
N GLN A 195 22.74 -21.55 4.27
CA GLN A 195 23.70 -20.49 4.58
C GLN A 195 23.49 -19.32 3.63
N ILE A 196 23.15 -18.17 4.19
CA ILE A 196 23.03 -16.90 3.48
C ILE A 196 24.28 -16.07 3.76
N THR A 197 24.83 -15.48 2.71
CA THR A 197 25.92 -14.51 2.80
C THR A 197 25.42 -13.18 2.22
N THR A 198 25.34 -12.16 3.07
CA THR A 198 24.92 -10.83 2.63
C THR A 198 26.04 -10.15 1.85
N LYS A 199 25.66 -9.21 0.98
CA LYS A 199 26.62 -8.36 0.27
C LYS A 199 26.59 -6.96 0.86
N PRO A 200 27.74 -6.27 0.98
CA PRO A 200 27.77 -4.86 1.29
C PRO A 200 26.91 -4.07 0.29
N VAL A 201 26.20 -3.05 0.78
CA VAL A 201 25.25 -2.27 -0.03
C VAL A 201 25.96 -1.53 -1.19
N GLU A 202 27.25 -1.25 -1.04
CA GLU A 202 28.09 -0.63 -2.07
C GLU A 202 28.24 -1.51 -3.32
N GLN A 203 27.99 -2.82 -3.19
CA GLN A 203 28.06 -3.78 -4.29
C GLN A 203 26.70 -3.98 -4.99
N PHE A 204 25.64 -3.34 -4.51
CA PHE A 204 24.32 -3.48 -5.11
C PHE A 204 24.24 -2.74 -6.46
N PRO A 205 23.35 -3.16 -7.37
CA PRO A 205 23.19 -2.51 -8.66
C PRO A 205 22.84 -1.03 -8.53
N LYS A 206 23.47 -0.16 -9.32
CA LYS A 206 23.21 1.29 -9.33
C LYS A 206 23.46 2.02 -7.99
N TYR A 207 24.30 1.47 -7.10
CA TYR A 207 24.63 2.14 -5.84
C TYR A 207 25.08 3.60 -5.98
N SER A 208 25.85 3.93 -7.02
CA SER A 208 26.28 5.31 -7.27
C SER A 208 25.12 6.27 -7.55
N ASP A 209 24.05 5.80 -8.20
CA ASP A 209 22.86 6.61 -8.52
C ASP A 209 22.00 6.86 -7.26
N VAL A 210 21.94 5.86 -6.37
CA VAL A 210 21.32 5.99 -5.04
C VAL A 210 22.10 6.99 -4.19
N LEU A 211 23.43 6.89 -4.15
CA LEU A 211 24.28 7.77 -3.38
C LEU A 211 24.25 9.22 -3.90
N GLU A 212 24.23 9.41 -5.22
CA GLU A 212 24.08 10.74 -5.82
C GLU A 212 22.76 11.38 -5.40
N TYR A 213 21.64 10.64 -5.50
CA TYR A 213 20.34 11.13 -5.05
C TYR A 213 20.31 11.49 -3.57
N ALA A 214 20.85 10.62 -2.74
CA ALA A 214 20.96 10.85 -1.31
C ALA A 214 21.72 12.16 -0.99
N ASN A 215 22.83 12.41 -1.70
CA ASN A 215 23.63 13.62 -1.50
C ASN A 215 22.93 14.89 -2.01
N ILE A 216 22.24 14.82 -3.16
CA ILE A 216 21.44 15.95 -3.67
C ILE A 216 20.37 16.32 -2.64
N ARG A 217 19.60 15.33 -2.18
CA ARG A 217 18.50 15.55 -1.24
C ARG A 217 18.95 15.98 0.15
N GLU A 218 20.09 15.49 0.62
CA GLU A 218 20.70 15.99 1.85
C GLU A 218 21.13 17.45 1.70
N GLY A 219 21.73 17.81 0.56
CA GLY A 219 22.07 19.20 0.23
C GLY A 219 20.83 20.10 0.24
N ASP A 220 19.74 19.66 -0.40
CA ASP A 220 18.46 20.36 -0.39
C ASP A 220 17.90 20.51 1.03
N THR A 221 17.95 19.45 1.84
CA THR A 221 17.47 19.47 3.22
C THR A 221 18.29 20.44 4.07
N LYS A 222 19.62 20.43 3.96
CA LYS A 222 20.50 21.35 4.68
C LYS A 222 20.28 22.79 4.23
N ARG A 223 20.13 23.03 2.93
CA ARG A 223 19.82 24.35 2.38
C ARG A 223 18.49 24.87 2.91
N LEU A 224 17.44 24.05 2.87
CA LEU A 224 16.12 24.41 3.41
C LEU A 224 16.17 24.66 4.91
N GLN A 225 16.96 23.88 5.65
CA GLN A 225 17.19 24.11 7.09
C GLN A 225 17.91 25.43 7.34
N THR A 226 19.00 25.73 6.62
CA THR A 226 19.73 27.01 6.76
C THR A 226 18.88 28.21 6.32
N GLU A 227 18.13 28.10 5.22
CA GLU A 227 17.18 29.13 4.78
C GLU A 227 16.06 29.32 5.81
N SER A 228 15.56 28.23 6.41
CA SER A 228 14.58 28.30 7.49
C SER A 228 15.15 28.90 8.79
N GLU A 229 16.41 28.63 9.13
CA GLU A 229 17.09 29.19 10.31
C GLU A 229 17.43 30.67 10.13
N GLU A 230 17.83 31.10 8.93
CA GLU A 230 18.04 32.52 8.60
C GLU A 230 16.73 33.32 8.60
N VAL A 231 15.63 32.71 8.13
CA VAL A 231 14.28 33.28 8.26
C VAL A 231 13.88 33.35 9.74
N ASN A 232 14.13 32.29 10.52
CA ASN A 232 13.81 32.22 11.94
C ASN A 232 14.66 33.17 12.81
N LEU A 233 15.90 33.49 12.41
CA LEU A 233 16.73 34.53 13.04
C LEU A 233 16.19 35.96 12.76
N LYS A 234 15.67 36.20 11.55
CA LYS A 234 15.00 37.47 11.19
C LYS A 234 13.63 37.60 11.86
N ASP A 235 12.95 36.48 12.09
CA ASP A 235 11.65 36.43 12.78
C ASP A 235 11.80 36.46 14.31
N LYS A 236 12.94 36.02 14.87
CA LYS A 236 13.27 36.17 16.30
C LYS A 236 13.42 37.62 16.76
N GLU A 237 13.78 38.54 15.86
CA GLU A 237 13.73 39.99 16.15
C GLU A 237 12.30 40.55 16.10
N LYS A 238 11.33 39.78 15.58
CA LYS A 238 9.94 40.20 15.37
C LYS A 238 8.92 39.47 16.25
N GLN A 239 9.31 38.36 16.90
CA GLN A 239 8.44 37.51 17.72
C GLN A 239 8.80 37.56 19.22
N GLN A 240 8.72 38.75 19.80
CA GLN A 240 8.37 38.87 21.22
C GLN A 240 6.85 38.88 21.43
N GLU A 241 6.06 38.62 20.38
CA GLU A 241 4.61 38.66 20.41
C GLU A 241 4.00 37.43 19.73
N THR A 242 3.27 36.66 20.53
CA THR A 242 2.22 35.67 20.18
C THR A 242 2.58 34.25 19.73
N THR A 243 2.30 33.33 20.65
CA THR A 243 2.37 31.87 20.61
C THR A 243 0.99 31.29 20.32
N GLN A 244 0.67 30.87 19.08
CA GLN A 244 -0.49 30.02 18.76
C GLN A 244 -0.48 29.53 17.28
N MET A 245 0.19 28.41 16.91
CA MET A 245 -0.01 27.78 15.57
C MET A 245 0.69 26.41 15.43
N ASP A 246 -0.07 25.30 15.30
CA ASP A 246 0.39 24.00 14.77
C ASP A 246 -0.69 23.26 13.94
N GLU A 247 -1.85 23.88 13.67
CA GLU A 247 -2.94 23.27 12.87
C GLU A 247 -3.09 23.90 11.47
N SER A 248 -2.48 25.06 11.17
CA SER A 248 -2.71 25.75 9.90
C SER A 248 -1.94 25.15 8.70
N ASN A 249 -0.79 24.50 8.95
CA ASN A 249 0.12 24.07 7.88
C ASN A 249 -0.48 22.99 6.96
N TYR A 250 -1.26 22.05 7.51
CA TYR A 250 -1.86 20.99 6.70
C TYR A 250 -3.07 21.46 5.88
N ALA A 251 -3.89 22.35 6.42
CA ALA A 251 -5.04 22.90 5.70
C ALA A 251 -4.57 23.74 4.49
N ASP A 252 -3.52 24.54 4.68
CA ASP A 252 -2.90 25.33 3.62
C ASP A 252 -2.30 24.43 2.53
N GLU A 253 -1.64 23.35 2.92
CA GLU A 253 -1.04 22.38 1.99
C GLU A 253 -2.10 21.65 1.14
N VAL A 254 -3.23 21.23 1.74
CA VAL A 254 -4.34 20.64 0.99
C VAL A 254 -4.87 21.61 -0.07
N ILE A 255 -5.06 22.90 0.28
CA ILE A 255 -5.55 23.90 -0.68
C ILE A 255 -4.54 24.18 -1.77
N ARG A 256 -3.24 24.23 -1.44
CA ARG A 256 -2.17 24.38 -2.42
C ARG A 256 -2.23 23.26 -3.47
N LEU A 257 -2.29 22.00 -3.02
CA LEU A 257 -2.35 20.82 -3.87
C LEU A 257 -3.65 20.77 -4.71
N VAL A 258 -4.80 21.12 -4.13
CA VAL A 258 -6.06 21.23 -4.89
C VAL A 258 -5.95 22.28 -5.98
N ASN A 259 -5.33 23.43 -5.70
CA ASN A 259 -5.13 24.48 -6.67
C ASN A 259 -4.16 24.09 -7.80
N GLU A 260 -3.14 23.27 -7.52
CA GLU A 260 -2.30 22.66 -8.56
C GLU A 260 -3.11 21.74 -9.49
N GLU A 261 -4.02 20.92 -8.94
CA GLU A 261 -4.90 20.06 -9.75
C GLU A 261 -5.90 20.87 -10.60
N ARG A 262 -6.38 22.00 -10.06
CA ARG A 262 -7.23 22.95 -10.78
C ARG A 262 -6.48 23.65 -11.92
N GLU A 263 -5.22 24.02 -11.70
CA GLU A 263 -4.36 24.61 -12.73
C GLU A 263 -4.13 23.66 -13.91
N LYS A 264 -3.91 22.36 -13.65
CA LYS A 264 -3.74 21.33 -14.70
C LYS A 264 -4.90 21.25 -15.68
N VAL A 265 -6.10 21.63 -15.25
CA VAL A 265 -7.31 21.69 -16.09
C VAL A 265 -7.75 23.12 -16.42
N SER A 266 -6.89 24.10 -16.13
CA SER A 266 -7.10 25.53 -16.42
C SER A 266 -8.36 26.13 -15.80
N VAL A 267 -8.72 25.72 -14.58
CA VAL A 267 -9.80 26.33 -13.80
C VAL A 267 -9.23 27.22 -12.68
N SER A 268 -9.95 28.29 -12.34
CA SER A 268 -9.47 29.30 -11.38
C SER A 268 -9.16 28.71 -10.01
N SER A 269 -8.09 29.17 -9.38
CA SER A 269 -7.73 28.78 -8.01
C SER A 269 -8.83 29.16 -7.01
N LEU A 270 -8.98 28.34 -5.97
CA LEU A 270 -9.84 28.60 -4.82
C LEU A 270 -9.12 29.52 -3.85
N ALA A 271 -9.83 30.54 -3.36
CA ALA A 271 -9.41 31.37 -2.26
C ALA A 271 -9.76 30.72 -0.92
N LEU A 272 -8.86 30.80 0.06
CA LEU A 272 -9.14 30.35 1.42
C LEU A 272 -10.22 31.23 2.06
N ASP A 273 -11.20 30.60 2.68
CA ASP A 273 -12.26 31.25 3.43
C ASP A 273 -12.25 30.79 4.89
N SER A 274 -12.12 31.75 5.80
CA SER A 274 -11.95 31.47 7.23
C SER A 274 -13.19 30.89 7.90
N THR A 275 -14.39 31.20 7.38
CA THR A 275 -15.64 30.63 7.88
C THR A 275 -15.75 29.18 7.43
N LEU A 276 -15.47 28.89 6.16
CA LEU A 276 -15.42 27.51 5.67
C LEU A 276 -14.36 26.67 6.38
N ALA A 277 -13.19 27.24 6.69
CA ALA A 277 -12.13 26.51 7.40
C ALA A 277 -12.56 26.11 8.82
N LYS A 278 -13.14 27.05 9.58
CA LYS A 278 -13.72 26.76 10.91
C LYS A 278 -14.82 25.71 10.83
N ALA A 279 -15.69 25.82 9.83
CA ALA A 279 -16.77 24.87 9.60
C ALA A 279 -16.23 23.47 9.26
N ALA A 280 -15.24 23.38 8.38
CA ALA A 280 -14.57 22.14 8.00
C ALA A 280 -13.84 21.49 9.19
N GLN A 281 -13.23 22.27 10.10
CA GLN A 281 -12.58 21.73 11.30
C GLN A 281 -13.60 21.11 12.28
N ILE A 282 -14.75 21.74 12.46
CA ILE A 282 -15.86 21.14 13.24
C ILE A 282 -16.32 19.85 12.57
N ARG A 283 -16.49 19.86 11.25
CA ARG A 283 -16.87 18.68 10.48
C ARG A 283 -15.86 17.55 10.58
N ALA A 284 -14.57 17.85 10.56
CA ALA A 284 -13.50 16.85 10.69
C ALA A 284 -13.62 16.07 12.01
N LYS A 285 -13.90 16.77 13.11
CA LYS A 285 -14.20 16.14 14.42
C LYS A 285 -15.47 15.31 14.38
N GLU A 286 -16.53 15.82 13.74
CA GLU A 286 -17.82 15.13 13.66
C GLU A 286 -17.77 13.84 12.83
N ILE A 287 -17.00 13.79 11.74
CA ILE A 287 -16.91 12.58 10.91
C ILE A 287 -16.13 11.45 11.58
N THR A 288 -15.34 11.73 12.63
CA THR A 288 -14.77 10.68 13.50
C THR A 288 -15.85 9.97 14.32
N GLN A 289 -16.98 10.63 14.58
CA GLN A 289 -18.09 10.10 15.37
C GLN A 289 -19.16 9.47 14.47
N ALA A 290 -19.45 10.11 13.32
CA ALA A 290 -20.43 9.64 12.34
C ALA A 290 -19.94 9.91 10.91
N TRP A 291 -19.46 8.86 10.24
CA TRP A 291 -18.93 8.96 8.88
C TRP A 291 -20.04 9.24 7.85
N GLY A 292 -19.98 10.40 7.22
CA GLY A 292 -20.88 10.79 6.12
C GLY A 292 -21.16 12.29 6.07
N HIS A 293 -21.99 12.70 5.11
CA HIS A 293 -22.43 14.08 4.89
C HIS A 293 -23.62 14.51 5.78
N THR A 294 -24.08 13.62 6.66
CA THR A 294 -25.05 13.94 7.72
C THR A 294 -24.27 14.11 9.02
N ARG A 295 -24.49 15.21 9.72
CA ARG A 295 -23.82 15.51 10.99
C ARG A 295 -24.36 14.58 12.10
N PRO A 296 -23.60 14.35 13.19
CA PRO A 296 -24.06 13.51 14.31
C PRO A 296 -25.40 13.95 14.92
N ASN A 297 -25.75 15.23 14.80
CA ASN A 297 -27.01 15.79 15.26
C ASN A 297 -28.19 15.58 14.27
N GLY A 298 -27.97 14.85 13.17
CA GLY A 298 -28.96 14.56 12.13
C GLY A 298 -29.19 15.67 11.10
N LYS A 299 -28.54 16.83 11.24
CA LYS A 299 -28.61 17.92 10.25
C LYS A 299 -27.66 17.66 9.08
N ASP A 300 -27.94 18.34 7.96
CA ASP A 300 -27.04 18.34 6.80
C ASP A 300 -25.70 19.03 7.12
N PHE A 301 -24.60 18.53 6.55
CA PHE A 301 -23.25 19.10 6.72
C PHE A 301 -23.20 20.62 6.54
N ARG A 302 -23.94 21.19 5.57
CA ARG A 302 -23.88 22.63 5.25
C ARG A 302 -24.34 23.53 6.40
N THR A 303 -25.11 22.99 7.35
CA THR A 303 -25.57 23.74 8.52
C THR A 303 -24.43 24.21 9.42
N VAL A 304 -23.27 23.54 9.39
CA VAL A 304 -22.12 23.93 10.22
C VAL A 304 -21.54 25.29 9.82
N VAL A 305 -21.65 25.68 8.55
CA VAL A 305 -21.17 26.98 8.06
C VAL A 305 -21.98 28.12 8.70
N TYR A 306 -23.30 27.95 8.77
CA TYR A 306 -24.19 28.94 9.37
C TYR A 306 -24.19 28.93 10.90
N GLU A 307 -23.70 27.86 11.52
CA GLU A 307 -23.42 27.82 12.96
C GLU A 307 -22.15 28.59 13.30
N VAL A 308 -21.16 28.60 12.42
CA VAL A 308 -19.94 29.41 12.55
C VAL A 308 -20.23 30.89 12.27
N ASP A 309 -20.95 31.16 11.19
CA ASP A 309 -21.31 32.51 10.77
C ASP A 309 -22.69 32.52 10.12
N ASN A 310 -23.68 33.01 10.86
CA ASN A 310 -25.06 33.07 10.40
C ASN A 310 -25.28 34.07 9.26
N SER A 311 -24.30 34.93 9.00
CA SER A 311 -24.33 35.95 7.94
C SER A 311 -23.61 35.51 6.66
N TYR A 312 -23.10 34.27 6.62
CA TYR A 312 -22.35 33.77 5.48
C TYR A 312 -23.22 33.70 4.21
N GLU A 313 -22.91 34.54 3.21
CA GLU A 313 -23.65 34.64 1.97
C GLU A 313 -23.06 33.73 0.87
N THR A 314 -23.80 32.71 0.47
CA THR A 314 -23.43 31.82 -0.64
C THR A 314 -24.67 31.18 -1.25
N LYS A 315 -24.62 30.79 -2.53
CA LYS A 315 -25.74 30.11 -3.18
C LYS A 315 -25.64 28.60 -3.01
N SER A 316 -24.44 28.06 -2.81
CA SER A 316 -24.24 26.62 -2.65
C SER A 316 -22.98 26.30 -1.86
N ILE A 317 -23.07 25.24 -1.05
CA ILE A 317 -21.95 24.68 -0.31
C ILE A 317 -21.83 23.21 -0.69
N SER A 318 -20.61 22.73 -0.85
CA SER A 318 -20.31 21.32 -1.10
C SER A 318 -19.19 20.83 -0.17
N GLU A 319 -19.08 19.51 0.02
CA GLU A 319 -18.13 18.89 0.95
C GLU A 319 -17.50 17.66 0.28
N ASN A 320 -16.17 17.55 0.39
CA ASN A 320 -15.49 16.26 0.23
C ASN A 320 -14.96 15.83 1.59
N ILE A 321 -15.14 14.55 1.92
CA ILE A 321 -14.59 13.93 3.13
C ILE A 321 -13.66 12.78 2.74
N SER A 322 -12.63 12.52 3.52
CA SER A 322 -11.77 11.35 3.33
C SER A 322 -11.09 10.88 4.63
N SER A 323 -10.55 9.67 4.60
CA SER A 323 -9.73 9.12 5.69
C SER A 323 -8.39 8.67 5.11
N TRP A 324 -7.38 9.51 5.25
CA TRP A 324 -6.02 9.34 4.72
C TRP A 324 -4.99 10.01 5.64
N TYR A 325 -3.72 9.62 5.56
CA TYR A 325 -2.72 9.98 6.57
C TYR A 325 -2.02 11.32 6.35
N SER A 326 -2.13 11.94 5.17
CA SER A 326 -1.45 13.20 4.82
C SER A 326 -2.24 14.06 3.82
N PRO A 327 -1.92 15.36 3.66
CA PRO A 327 -2.50 16.22 2.63
C PRO A 327 -2.43 15.62 1.21
N GLU A 328 -1.27 15.08 0.82
CA GLU A 328 -1.06 14.51 -0.51
C GLU A 328 -1.93 13.28 -0.73
N THR A 329 -2.03 12.41 0.27
CA THR A 329 -2.86 11.20 0.17
C THR A 329 -4.35 11.53 0.17
N ALA A 330 -4.77 12.57 0.90
CA ALA A 330 -6.14 13.08 0.86
C ALA A 330 -6.52 13.62 -0.52
N VAL A 331 -5.70 14.52 -1.09
CA VAL A 331 -5.95 15.12 -2.41
C VAL A 331 -5.92 14.07 -3.52
N ASN A 332 -4.93 13.18 -3.51
CA ASN A 332 -4.86 12.07 -4.47
C ASN A 332 -6.08 11.15 -4.37
N GLY A 333 -6.53 10.84 -3.16
CA GLY A 333 -7.73 10.03 -2.94
C GLY A 333 -8.98 10.67 -3.54
N TRP A 334 -9.18 11.97 -3.35
CA TRP A 334 -10.31 12.68 -3.96
C TRP A 334 -10.17 12.77 -5.49
N MET A 335 -8.97 12.99 -6.02
CA MET A 335 -8.72 13.15 -7.47
C MET A 335 -8.90 11.85 -8.24
N ASN A 336 -8.64 10.71 -7.60
CA ASN A 336 -8.82 9.38 -8.18
C ASN A 336 -10.21 8.79 -7.94
N SER A 337 -11.10 9.52 -7.25
CA SER A 337 -12.47 9.05 -7.00
C SER A 337 -13.27 8.94 -8.29
N THR A 338 -14.06 7.86 -8.40
CA THR A 338 -14.91 7.56 -9.56
C THR A 338 -16.28 8.23 -9.49
N LYS A 339 -16.63 8.86 -8.36
CA LYS A 339 -17.89 9.60 -8.17
C LYS A 339 -17.67 10.82 -7.27
N GLY A 340 -18.18 11.97 -7.70
CA GLY A 340 -18.42 13.15 -6.87
C GLY A 340 -17.19 13.98 -6.48
N HIS A 341 -16.17 13.40 -5.83
CA HIS A 341 -15.13 14.21 -5.17
C HIS A 341 -14.23 14.96 -6.16
N LYS A 342 -13.78 14.28 -7.24
CA LYS A 342 -13.00 14.92 -8.30
C LYS A 342 -13.79 16.03 -8.99
N GLU A 343 -15.05 15.75 -9.34
CA GLU A 343 -15.95 16.72 -9.97
C GLU A 343 -16.13 17.95 -9.08
N ASN A 344 -16.26 17.75 -7.76
CA ASN A 344 -16.38 18.82 -6.80
C ASN A 344 -15.12 19.68 -6.74
N MET A 345 -13.93 19.08 -6.66
CA MET A 345 -12.66 19.83 -6.61
C MET A 345 -12.36 20.62 -7.86
N LEU A 346 -12.75 20.11 -9.03
CA LEU A 346 -12.51 20.76 -10.32
C LEU A 346 -13.68 21.62 -10.79
N ASN A 347 -14.74 21.74 -9.99
CA ASN A 347 -15.92 22.51 -10.36
C ASN A 347 -15.56 23.99 -10.49
N THR A 348 -15.85 24.57 -11.65
CA THR A 348 -15.59 25.98 -11.97
C THR A 348 -16.50 26.95 -11.23
N LYS A 349 -17.58 26.46 -10.61
CA LYS A 349 -18.49 27.28 -9.81
C LYS A 349 -17.84 27.77 -8.52
N TRP A 350 -16.96 26.97 -7.92
CA TRP A 350 -16.37 27.28 -6.63
C TRP A 350 -15.31 28.36 -6.74
N LYS A 351 -15.40 29.33 -5.82
CA LYS A 351 -14.42 30.40 -5.66
C LYS A 351 -13.67 30.31 -4.34
N TYR A 352 -14.32 29.74 -3.32
CA TYR A 352 -13.78 29.66 -1.97
C TYR A 352 -13.73 28.23 -1.48
N ALA A 353 -12.77 27.97 -0.59
CA ALA A 353 -12.70 26.70 0.12
C ALA A 353 -12.14 26.86 1.53
N GLY A 354 -12.46 25.89 2.38
CA GLY A 354 -11.90 25.74 3.72
C GLY A 354 -11.64 24.28 4.03
N VAL A 355 -10.54 24.01 4.72
CA VAL A 355 -10.09 22.66 5.06
C VAL A 355 -10.02 22.50 6.57
N GLY A 356 -10.39 21.32 7.05
CA GLY A 356 -10.18 20.90 8.42
C GLY A 356 -9.80 19.43 8.49
N HIS A 357 -9.11 19.04 9.56
CA HIS A 357 -8.69 17.66 9.77
C HIS A 357 -8.68 17.25 11.25
N GLU A 358 -8.90 15.96 11.51
CA GLU A 358 -8.83 15.35 12.83
C GLU A 358 -8.22 13.94 12.70
N GLY A 359 -6.98 13.77 13.14
CA GLY A 359 -6.20 12.55 12.86
C GLY A 359 -6.07 12.33 11.34
N SER A 360 -6.52 11.16 10.87
CA SER A 360 -6.55 10.83 9.43
C SER A 360 -7.80 11.33 8.70
N HIS A 361 -8.73 12.03 9.35
CA HIS A 361 -10.00 12.43 8.74
C HIS A 361 -9.89 13.85 8.19
N TRP A 362 -10.21 14.03 6.91
CA TRP A 362 -10.12 15.31 6.21
C TRP A 362 -11.47 15.76 5.71
N VAL A 363 -11.72 17.05 5.82
CA VAL A 363 -12.89 17.72 5.24
C VAL A 363 -12.42 18.93 4.46
N ILE A 364 -12.85 19.05 3.21
CA ILE A 364 -12.77 20.29 2.43
C ILE A 364 -14.17 20.71 2.03
N MET A 365 -14.51 21.96 2.35
CA MET A 365 -15.78 22.59 1.99
C MET A 365 -15.55 23.62 0.89
N PHE A 366 -16.51 23.76 -0.03
CA PHE A 366 -16.45 24.69 -1.16
C PHE A 366 -17.66 25.62 -1.16
N SER A 367 -17.48 26.88 -1.58
CA SER A 367 -18.57 27.82 -1.84
C SER A 367 -18.31 28.67 -3.10
N ASP A 368 -19.38 29.25 -3.67
CA ASP A 368 -19.38 29.97 -4.96
C ASP A 368 -19.29 31.50 -4.87
#